data_AF-A0A4P8EGQ7-F1
#
_entry.id   AF-A0A4P8EGQ7-F1
#
_cell.length_a   1.000
_cell.length_b   1.000
_cell.length_c   1.000
_cell.angle_alpha   90.00
_cell.angle_beta   90.00
_cell.angle_gamma   90.00
#
_symmetry.space_group_name_H-M   'P 1'
#
loop_
_entity.id
_entity.type
_entity.pdbx_description
1 polymer ?
#
loop_
_entity_poly.entity_id
_entity_poly.type
_entity_poly.pdbx_seq_one_letter_code
_entity_poly.pdbx_strand_id
1 'polypeptide(L)'
;MGSTNNGSVTLVENQSGADQEEDEPPQRGFFGRIFDALSPSDTSLEGEELPVQGPIRPASGTGMANLRKLRVDDVAVPKVEITAVPVTIGKEELVEVFRENGFSRMPVYKDTLDHPLGLVLLKDLALQYGFAGASGRFSLRKLLRPMLYAPPSMPLGVLLQKMQKDRVHMALVIDEYGGVDGLVTIEDLIETVIGQIDDEHDEVEGVLWKEDPEGVFLAQANAPLDEFEQALGVTLRGGGDDDGDVDTLGGLVFLRLGRIPARGEIIPHESGAEFEVVDADPRRIKRLRVRRPGAPRKLSVEIKAAAE
;
A
#
# COMPACT_ATOMS: atom_id res chain seq x y z
N MET A 1 13.83 -70.55 -63.28
CA MET A 1 12.42 -70.20 -63.54
C MET A 1 12.22 -68.76 -63.12
N GLY A 2 11.67 -67.92 -64.01
CA GLY A 2 11.06 -66.63 -63.66
C GLY A 2 12.03 -65.45 -63.48
N SER A 3 11.72 -64.35 -64.16
CA SER A 3 12.54 -63.17 -64.44
C SER A 3 12.05 -61.95 -63.64
N THR A 4 12.98 -61.05 -63.29
CA THR A 4 12.90 -59.56 -63.25
C THR A 4 11.70 -58.85 -62.57
N ASN A 5 11.98 -57.87 -61.69
CA ASN A 5 12.02 -56.46 -62.13
C ASN A 5 12.69 -55.52 -61.11
N ASN A 6 13.31 -54.48 -61.66
CA ASN A 6 14.12 -53.42 -61.06
C ASN A 6 13.34 -52.40 -60.22
N GLY A 7 14.06 -51.73 -59.30
CA GLY A 7 14.37 -50.32 -59.54
C GLY A 7 13.75 -49.25 -58.65
N SER A 8 14.66 -48.45 -58.09
CA SER A 8 14.64 -46.98 -57.95
C SER A 8 13.88 -46.28 -56.81
N VAL A 9 14.70 -45.57 -56.06
CA VAL A 9 14.51 -44.35 -55.26
C VAL A 9 13.90 -43.22 -56.10
N THR A 10 12.90 -42.49 -55.58
CA THR A 10 12.90 -41.00 -55.42
C THR A 10 11.55 -40.47 -54.88
N LEU A 11 11.67 -39.56 -53.91
CA LEU A 11 10.87 -38.35 -53.61
C LEU A 11 9.35 -38.35 -53.85
N VAL A 12 8.59 -38.12 -52.77
CA VAL A 12 7.29 -37.42 -52.83
C VAL A 12 7.31 -36.30 -51.79
N GLU A 13 7.13 -35.09 -52.31
CA GLU A 13 6.89 -33.84 -51.61
C GLU A 13 5.38 -33.62 -51.51
N ASN A 14 4.96 -33.10 -50.34
CA ASN A 14 3.82 -32.22 -50.09
C ASN A 14 2.39 -32.59 -50.55
N GLN A 15 1.49 -32.75 -49.57
CA GLN A 15 0.28 -31.92 -49.51
C GLN A 15 -0.38 -31.97 -48.13
N SER A 16 -0.45 -30.76 -47.57
CA SER A 16 -1.23 -30.27 -46.44
C SER A 16 -2.74 -30.22 -46.70
N GLY A 17 -3.53 -30.40 -45.63
CA GLY A 17 -4.97 -30.10 -45.55
C GLY A 17 -5.61 -30.91 -44.40
N ALA A 18 -5.74 -30.29 -43.21
CA ALA A 18 -7.01 -29.84 -42.60
C ALA A 18 -7.87 -31.01 -42.06
N ASP A 19 -8.14 -31.15 -40.76
CA ASP A 19 -8.97 -30.23 -39.98
C ASP A 19 -8.72 -30.30 -38.45
N GLN A 20 -8.76 -29.10 -37.85
CA GLN A 20 -9.44 -28.70 -36.59
C GLN A 20 -8.96 -29.27 -35.25
N GLU A 21 -8.08 -28.52 -34.60
CA GLU A 21 -8.13 -28.31 -33.14
C GLU A 21 -8.18 -26.80 -32.88
N GLU A 22 -9.18 -26.38 -32.12
CA GLU A 22 -9.49 -24.99 -31.79
C GLU A 22 -8.46 -24.42 -30.81
N ASP A 23 -7.75 -23.37 -31.22
CA ASP A 23 -6.91 -22.55 -30.35
C ASP A 23 -7.80 -21.77 -29.36
N GLU A 24 -7.83 -22.17 -28.08
CA GLU A 24 -8.29 -21.30 -27.00
C GLU A 24 -7.32 -20.12 -26.84
N PRO A 25 -7.79 -18.86 -26.92
CA PRO A 25 -6.92 -17.71 -26.73
C PRO A 25 -6.48 -17.62 -25.26
N PRO A 26 -5.20 -17.32 -24.96
CA PRO A 26 -4.76 -17.14 -23.59
C PRO A 26 -5.53 -15.99 -22.95
N GLN A 27 -6.19 -16.28 -21.83
CA GLN A 27 -6.95 -15.33 -21.03
C GLN A 27 -6.07 -14.12 -20.70
N ARG A 28 -6.40 -12.99 -21.32
CA ARG A 28 -5.82 -11.68 -21.05
C ARG A 28 -6.13 -11.31 -19.60
N GLY A 29 -5.09 -11.29 -18.77
CA GLY A 29 -5.16 -10.74 -17.42
C GLY A 29 -5.56 -9.27 -17.42
N PHE A 30 -6.26 -8.86 -16.37
CA PHE A 30 -6.94 -7.57 -16.18
C PHE A 30 -6.09 -6.28 -16.34
N PHE A 31 -4.79 -6.38 -16.62
CA PHE A 31 -3.89 -5.23 -16.80
C PHE A 31 -3.60 -4.88 -18.27
N GLY A 32 -4.11 -5.64 -19.24
CA GLY A 32 -3.80 -5.46 -20.66
C GLY A 32 -4.59 -4.37 -21.40
N ARG A 33 -5.59 -3.73 -20.78
CA ARG A 33 -6.48 -2.76 -21.46
C ARG A 33 -6.13 -1.29 -21.25
N ILE A 34 -5.22 -0.98 -20.33
CA ILE A 34 -4.89 0.41 -19.97
C ILE A 34 -3.64 0.91 -20.73
N PHE A 35 -2.86 0.02 -21.34
CA PHE A 35 -1.57 0.37 -21.96
C PHE A 35 -1.63 0.63 -23.47
N ASP A 36 -2.76 0.39 -24.13
CA ASP A 36 -2.89 0.56 -25.60
C ASP A 36 -3.40 1.95 -26.01
N ALA A 37 -3.68 2.84 -25.06
CA ALA A 37 -4.22 4.18 -25.30
C ALA A 37 -3.16 5.29 -25.43
N LEU A 38 -1.86 4.95 -25.40
CA LEU A 38 -0.77 5.95 -25.40
C LEU A 38 0.27 5.73 -26.52
N SER A 39 -0.18 5.34 -27.71
CA SER A 39 0.64 5.43 -28.92
C SER A 39 0.26 6.67 -29.73
N PRO A 40 1.21 7.57 -30.06
CA PRO A 40 0.94 8.72 -30.90
C PRO A 40 1.01 8.28 -32.37
N SER A 41 -0.10 8.41 -33.10
CA SER A 41 -0.06 8.41 -34.57
C SER A 41 -1.07 9.42 -35.10
N ASP A 42 -0.53 10.44 -35.77
CA ASP A 42 -1.24 11.45 -36.55
C ASP A 42 -2.15 10.83 -37.60
N THR A 43 -3.43 11.24 -37.66
CA THR A 43 -4.10 11.53 -38.94
C THR A 43 -5.31 12.45 -38.72
N SER A 44 -5.52 13.31 -39.71
CA SER A 44 -6.32 14.54 -39.71
C SER A 44 -7.71 14.40 -40.34
N LEU A 45 -8.65 15.25 -39.88
CA LEU A 45 -9.97 15.65 -40.46
C LEU A 45 -11.05 14.54 -40.45
N GLU A 46 -12.32 14.75 -40.10
CA GLU A 46 -13.30 15.81 -40.41
C GLU A 46 -14.49 15.70 -39.41
N GLY A 47 -15.34 16.71 -39.33
CA GLY A 47 -16.04 17.09 -38.09
C GLY A 47 -17.43 16.51 -37.79
N GLU A 48 -17.86 16.74 -36.54
CA GLU A 48 -19.26 16.97 -36.13
C GLU A 48 -19.24 17.87 -34.88
N GLU A 49 -19.94 19.02 -34.94
CA GLU A 49 -20.14 19.93 -33.81
C GLU A 49 -21.41 19.55 -33.04
N LEU A 50 -21.29 19.28 -31.72
CA LEU A 50 -22.34 19.55 -30.73
C LEU A 50 -21.73 19.97 -29.38
N PRO A 51 -22.44 20.79 -28.58
CA PRO A 51 -21.82 21.78 -27.70
C PRO A 51 -21.80 21.31 -26.24
N VAL A 52 -20.73 21.62 -25.47
CA VAL A 52 -20.82 22.12 -24.07
C VAL A 52 -19.49 22.80 -23.71
N GLN A 53 -19.50 24.12 -23.51
CA GLN A 53 -18.46 24.83 -22.79
C GLN A 53 -18.66 24.60 -21.29
N GLY A 54 -17.80 23.79 -20.68
CA GLY A 54 -17.46 23.86 -19.27
C GLY A 54 -15.94 24.01 -19.17
N PRO A 55 -15.39 24.75 -18.19
CA PRO A 55 -13.95 24.86 -18.05
C PRO A 55 -13.39 23.46 -17.82
N ILE A 56 -12.57 22.98 -18.74
CA ILE A 56 -11.74 21.79 -18.55
C ILE A 56 -10.83 22.13 -17.37
N ARG A 57 -11.22 21.70 -16.17
CA ARG A 57 -10.32 21.71 -15.02
C ARG A 57 -9.26 20.66 -15.32
N PRO A 58 -7.96 21.01 -15.37
CA PRO A 58 -6.93 20.00 -15.53
C PRO A 58 -7.07 19.01 -14.37
N ALA A 59 -7.07 17.71 -14.71
CA ALA A 59 -7.03 16.62 -13.76
C ALA A 59 -6.07 16.96 -12.61
N SER A 60 -6.53 16.76 -11.37
CA SER A 60 -5.84 17.08 -10.13
C SER A 60 -4.36 16.65 -10.16
N GLY A 61 -3.49 17.60 -10.50
CA GLY A 61 -2.05 17.38 -10.69
C GLY A 61 -1.26 17.26 -9.38
N THR A 62 -1.90 17.01 -8.26
CA THR A 62 -1.31 17.05 -6.92
C THR A 62 -0.38 15.86 -6.65
N GLY A 63 -0.79 14.65 -7.05
CA GLY A 63 0.00 13.43 -6.85
C GLY A 63 1.31 13.38 -7.65
N MET A 64 1.24 13.69 -8.94
CA MET A 64 2.43 13.79 -9.79
C MET A 64 3.31 15.00 -9.46
N ALA A 65 2.74 16.06 -8.87
CA ALA A 65 3.53 17.18 -8.36
C ALA A 65 4.34 16.80 -7.11
N ASN A 66 3.85 15.88 -6.28
CA ASN A 66 4.59 15.41 -5.09
C ASN A 66 5.85 14.61 -5.46
N LEU A 67 5.80 13.78 -6.51
CA LEU A 67 6.98 13.11 -7.08
C LEU A 67 8.12 14.05 -7.49
N ARG A 68 7.77 15.31 -7.83
CA ARG A 68 8.74 16.35 -8.22
C ARG A 68 9.28 17.16 -7.04
N LYS A 69 8.60 17.14 -5.88
CA LYS A 69 8.96 17.94 -4.71
C LYS A 69 9.63 17.12 -3.61
N LEU A 70 9.19 15.88 -3.42
CA LEU A 70 9.67 15.00 -2.36
C LEU A 70 10.93 14.24 -2.76
N ARG A 71 11.72 13.94 -1.74
CA ARG A 71 12.98 13.19 -1.80
C ARG A 71 12.84 11.88 -1.04
N VAL A 72 13.83 11.00 -1.22
CA VAL A 72 13.86 9.67 -0.62
C VAL A 72 13.82 9.74 0.91
N ASP A 73 14.50 10.70 1.52
CA ASP A 73 14.49 10.93 2.97
C ASP A 73 13.11 11.33 3.54
N ASP A 74 12.25 11.96 2.75
CA ASP A 74 10.89 12.35 3.18
C ASP A 74 9.96 11.15 3.43
N VAL A 75 10.25 9.99 2.84
CA VAL A 75 9.39 8.79 2.87
C VAL A 75 10.10 7.52 3.33
N ALA A 76 11.42 7.56 3.54
CA ALA A 76 12.17 6.40 3.94
C ALA A 76 11.80 5.92 5.34
N VAL A 77 11.65 4.60 5.49
CA VAL A 77 11.58 3.94 6.79
C VAL A 77 12.94 4.08 7.47
N PRO A 78 13.03 4.67 8.67
CA PRO A 78 14.29 4.88 9.36
C PRO A 78 15.01 3.56 9.65
N LYS A 79 16.35 3.56 9.65
CA LYS A 79 17.19 2.38 9.96
C LYS A 79 16.73 1.56 11.15
N VAL A 80 16.30 2.23 12.22
CA VAL A 80 15.88 1.60 13.49
C VAL A 80 14.58 0.82 13.38
N GLU A 81 13.77 1.08 12.37
CA GLU A 81 12.50 0.40 12.09
C GLU A 81 12.66 -0.69 11.02
N ILE A 82 13.84 -0.82 10.40
CA ILE A 82 14.11 -1.84 9.39
C ILE A 82 14.19 -3.21 10.05
N THR A 83 13.26 -4.09 9.67
CA THR A 83 13.37 -5.52 9.94
C THR A 83 14.29 -6.17 8.90
N ALA A 84 15.42 -6.70 9.36
CA ALA A 84 16.41 -7.36 8.52
C ALA A 84 17.01 -8.58 9.23
N VAL A 85 17.61 -9.48 8.46
CA VAL A 85 18.14 -10.75 8.98
C VAL A 85 19.65 -10.90 8.71
N PRO A 86 20.41 -11.51 9.64
CA PRO A 86 21.81 -11.79 9.39
C PRO A 86 21.97 -12.94 8.39
N VAL A 87 23.04 -12.92 7.59
CA VAL A 87 23.34 -13.99 6.59
C VAL A 87 23.50 -15.38 7.22
N THR A 88 23.76 -15.44 8.52
CA THR A 88 23.97 -16.66 9.30
C THR A 88 22.67 -17.26 9.86
N ILE A 89 21.52 -16.61 9.67
CA ILE A 89 20.22 -17.07 10.17
C ILE A 89 19.89 -18.49 9.69
N GLY A 90 19.26 -19.28 10.55
CA GLY A 90 18.76 -20.61 10.22
C GLY A 90 17.50 -20.55 9.34
N LYS A 91 17.16 -21.67 8.69
CA LYS A 91 15.95 -21.74 7.85
C LYS A 91 14.69 -21.56 8.70
N GLU A 92 14.59 -22.30 9.80
CA GLU A 92 13.44 -22.32 10.70
C GLU A 92 13.21 -20.93 11.31
N GLU A 93 14.29 -20.29 11.78
CA GLU A 93 14.27 -18.93 12.31
C GLU A 93 13.85 -17.92 11.24
N LEU A 94 14.40 -18.00 10.03
CA LEU A 94 14.00 -17.12 8.92
C LEU A 94 12.51 -17.25 8.58
N VAL A 95 11.96 -18.46 8.59
CA VAL A 95 10.52 -18.69 8.37
C VAL A 95 9.70 -18.01 9.47
N GLU A 96 10.16 -18.07 10.72
CA GLU A 96 9.48 -17.43 11.84
C GLU A 96 9.47 -15.91 11.69
N VAL A 97 10.62 -15.29 11.34
CA VAL A 97 10.69 -13.84 11.08
C VAL A 97 9.71 -13.44 9.97
N PHE A 98 9.61 -14.23 8.89
CA PHE A 98 8.64 -13.97 7.82
C PHE A 98 7.19 -14.04 8.31
N ARG A 99 6.88 -15.00 9.19
CA ARG A 99 5.53 -15.23 9.71
C ARG A 99 5.10 -14.16 10.70
N GLU A 100 5.99 -13.73 11.58
CA GLU A 100 5.72 -12.70 12.59
C GLU A 100 5.51 -11.32 11.97
N ASN A 101 6.31 -10.99 10.95
CA ASN A 101 6.31 -9.65 10.38
C ASN A 101 5.41 -9.51 9.13
N GLY A 102 5.04 -10.61 8.48
CA GLY A 102 4.18 -10.60 7.28
C GLY A 102 4.82 -9.99 6.03
N PHE A 103 6.13 -9.70 6.05
CA PHE A 103 6.82 -9.10 4.91
C PHE A 103 7.08 -10.10 3.78
N SER A 104 7.03 -9.62 2.53
CA SER A 104 7.36 -10.45 1.36
C SER A 104 8.86 -10.49 1.05
N ARG A 105 9.64 -9.54 1.58
CA ARG A 105 11.05 -9.31 1.29
C ARG A 105 11.75 -8.80 2.55
N MET A 106 13.01 -9.19 2.76
CA MET A 106 13.82 -8.66 3.86
C MET A 106 15.25 -8.39 3.39
N PRO A 107 15.87 -7.29 3.86
CA PRO A 107 17.32 -7.11 3.75
C PRO A 107 18.08 -8.19 4.50
N VAL A 108 19.17 -8.65 3.89
CA VAL A 108 20.12 -9.55 4.51
C VAL A 108 21.44 -8.82 4.70
N TYR A 109 21.99 -8.87 5.90
CA TYR A 109 23.23 -8.18 6.25
C TYR A 109 24.29 -9.11 6.80
N LYS A 110 25.52 -8.62 6.88
CA LYS A 110 26.64 -9.29 7.56
C LYS A 110 27.12 -8.43 8.71
N ASP A 111 27.20 -8.97 9.92
CA ASP A 111 27.68 -8.26 11.12
C ASP A 111 26.75 -7.10 11.54
N THR A 112 26.56 -6.07 10.69
CA THR A 112 25.67 -4.92 10.90
C THR A 112 24.86 -4.60 9.65
N LEU A 113 23.76 -3.85 9.83
CA LEU A 113 22.94 -3.34 8.71
C LEU A 113 23.73 -2.50 7.69
N ASP A 114 24.82 -1.85 8.13
CA ASP A 114 25.71 -1.06 7.27
C ASP A 114 26.56 -1.93 6.30
N HIS A 115 26.48 -3.25 6.43
CA HIS A 115 27.07 -4.20 5.48
C HIS A 115 25.98 -5.06 4.82
N PRO A 116 25.14 -4.46 3.96
CA PRO A 116 24.09 -5.18 3.25
C PRO A 116 24.69 -6.15 2.23
N LEU A 117 24.15 -7.37 2.18
CA LEU A 117 24.53 -8.39 1.19
C LEU A 117 23.51 -8.53 0.05
N GLY A 118 22.25 -8.18 0.29
CA GLY A 118 21.17 -8.31 -0.69
C GLY A 118 19.81 -8.46 -0.02
N LEU A 119 18.87 -9.02 -0.77
CA LEU A 119 17.49 -9.24 -0.35
C LEU A 119 17.17 -10.73 -0.35
N VAL A 120 16.37 -11.18 0.61
CA VAL A 120 15.72 -12.49 0.57
C VAL A 120 14.22 -12.30 0.37
N LEU A 121 13.63 -13.12 -0.49
CA LEU A 121 12.19 -13.09 -0.78
C LEU A 121 11.53 -14.33 -0.20
N LEU A 122 10.36 -14.14 0.42
CA LEU A 122 9.55 -15.24 0.94
C LEU A 122 9.22 -16.26 -0.16
N LYS A 123 8.91 -15.78 -1.37
CA LYS A 123 8.62 -16.65 -2.52
C LYS A 123 9.80 -17.55 -2.88
N ASP A 124 11.03 -17.05 -2.82
CA ASP A 124 12.21 -17.83 -3.21
C ASP A 124 12.49 -18.90 -2.15
N LEU A 125 12.31 -18.55 -0.86
CA LEU A 125 12.37 -19.51 0.25
C LEU A 125 11.31 -20.61 0.10
N ALA A 126 10.05 -20.23 -0.16
CA ALA A 126 8.94 -21.16 -0.31
C ALA A 126 9.11 -22.10 -1.52
N LEU A 127 9.52 -21.57 -2.68
CA LEU A 127 9.73 -22.36 -3.88
C LEU A 127 10.91 -23.32 -3.76
N GLN A 128 12.00 -22.91 -3.11
CA GLN A 128 13.18 -23.77 -2.96
C GLN A 128 13.09 -24.75 -1.80
N TYR A 129 12.37 -24.41 -0.72
CA TYR A 129 12.40 -25.16 0.55
C TYR A 129 11.02 -25.52 1.14
N GLY A 130 9.92 -24.99 0.62
CA GLY A 130 8.56 -25.18 1.16
C GLY A 130 7.78 -26.37 0.59
N PHE A 131 8.00 -26.73 -0.68
CA PHE A 131 7.40 -27.91 -1.29
C PHE A 131 8.38 -29.08 -1.18
N ALA A 132 7.93 -30.17 -0.55
CA ALA A 132 8.74 -31.35 -0.23
C ALA A 132 9.62 -31.79 -1.41
N GLY A 133 10.92 -31.52 -1.32
CA GLY A 133 11.85 -31.82 -2.42
C GLY A 133 13.19 -31.07 -2.40
N ALA A 134 13.42 -30.15 -1.46
CA ALA A 134 14.71 -29.48 -1.32
C ALA A 134 15.81 -30.44 -0.85
N SER A 135 16.38 -31.19 -1.78
CA SER A 135 17.59 -31.99 -1.56
C SER A 135 18.78 -31.05 -1.41
N GLY A 136 19.06 -30.60 -0.18
CA GLY A 136 20.24 -29.81 0.11
C GLY A 136 20.22 -29.10 1.46
N ARG A 137 21.41 -28.84 2.00
CA ARG A 137 21.58 -27.98 3.18
C ARG A 137 21.08 -26.57 2.85
N PHE A 138 20.32 -25.98 3.77
CA PHE A 138 19.87 -24.59 3.66
C PHE A 138 21.07 -23.66 3.48
N SER A 139 20.96 -22.72 2.54
CA SER A 139 21.99 -21.73 2.27
C SER A 139 21.35 -20.44 1.81
N LEU A 140 21.14 -19.50 2.74
CA LEU A 140 20.57 -18.18 2.47
C LEU A 140 21.31 -17.43 1.35
N ARG A 141 22.63 -17.61 1.23
CA ARG A 141 23.45 -17.00 0.16
C ARG A 141 22.96 -17.33 -1.26
N LYS A 142 22.32 -18.48 -1.47
CA LYS A 142 21.77 -18.89 -2.78
C LYS A 142 20.42 -18.24 -3.09
N LEU A 143 19.75 -17.73 -2.05
CA LEU A 143 18.48 -17.02 -2.14
C LEU A 143 18.66 -15.50 -2.25
N LEU A 144 19.90 -15.00 -2.12
CA LEU A 144 20.18 -13.56 -2.18
C LEU A 144 19.87 -13.01 -3.58
N ARG A 145 19.02 -12.00 -3.61
CA ARG A 145 18.75 -11.18 -4.78
C ARG A 145 19.52 -9.85 -4.67
N PRO A 146 19.88 -9.24 -5.81
CA PRO A 146 20.43 -7.89 -5.83
C PRO A 146 19.47 -6.90 -5.16
N MET A 147 20.06 -5.87 -4.57
CA MET A 147 19.33 -4.78 -3.93
C MET A 147 19.65 -3.46 -4.60
N LEU A 148 18.63 -2.61 -4.73
CA LEU A 148 18.81 -1.25 -5.23
C LEU A 148 19.30 -0.34 -4.10
N TYR A 149 20.19 0.59 -4.43
CA TYR A 149 20.67 1.62 -3.52
C TYR A 149 20.31 3.00 -4.05
N ALA A 150 19.92 3.89 -3.14
CA ALA A 150 19.56 5.28 -3.43
C ALA A 150 20.14 6.23 -2.36
N PRO A 151 20.64 7.41 -2.75
CA PRO A 151 20.98 8.44 -1.77
C PRO A 151 19.72 9.13 -1.24
N PRO A 152 19.73 9.64 0.01
CA PRO A 152 18.58 10.31 0.63
C PRO A 152 18.09 11.52 -0.19
N SER A 153 19.02 12.21 -0.85
CA SER A 153 18.72 13.40 -1.66
C SER A 153 18.05 13.10 -3.00
N MET A 154 17.90 11.83 -3.41
CA MET A 154 17.34 11.45 -4.71
C MET A 154 15.85 11.85 -4.79
N PRO A 155 15.39 12.47 -5.90
CA PRO A 155 13.97 12.73 -6.10
C PRO A 155 13.16 11.42 -6.22
N LEU A 156 11.98 11.37 -5.61
CA LEU A 156 11.15 10.16 -5.61
C LEU A 156 10.79 9.66 -7.01
N GLY A 157 10.48 10.58 -7.94
CA GLY A 157 10.19 10.22 -9.34
C GLY A 157 11.34 9.50 -10.04
N VAL A 158 12.59 9.86 -9.70
CA VAL A 158 13.78 9.18 -10.25
C VAL A 158 13.91 7.78 -9.67
N LEU A 159 13.70 7.63 -8.35
CA LEU A 159 13.74 6.32 -7.71
C LEU A 159 12.64 5.39 -8.25
N LEU A 160 11.40 5.88 -8.36
CA LEU A 160 10.27 5.13 -8.90
C LEU A 160 10.54 4.63 -10.33
N GLN A 161 11.05 5.50 -11.21
CA GLN A 161 11.43 5.12 -12.57
C GLN A 161 12.51 4.02 -12.59
N LYS A 162 13.51 4.13 -11.71
CA LYS A 162 14.59 3.13 -11.59
C LYS A 162 14.03 1.79 -11.11
N MET A 163 13.17 1.81 -10.09
CA MET A 163 12.49 0.63 -9.55
C MET A 163 11.62 -0.06 -10.61
N GLN A 164 10.88 0.71 -11.41
CA GLN A 164 10.07 0.18 -12.51
C GLN A 164 10.93 -0.44 -13.62
N LYS A 165 12.00 0.25 -14.04
CA LYS A 165 12.92 -0.20 -15.10
C LYS A 165 13.64 -1.49 -14.70
N ASP A 166 14.17 -1.53 -13.48
CA ASP A 166 14.96 -2.66 -12.98
C ASP A 166 14.08 -3.78 -12.39
N ARG A 167 12.74 -3.57 -12.36
CA ARG A 167 11.74 -4.49 -11.81
C ARG A 167 12.03 -4.89 -10.36
N VAL A 168 12.48 -3.90 -9.57
CA VAL A 168 12.81 -4.03 -8.15
C VAL A 168 11.83 -3.23 -7.31
N HIS A 169 11.45 -3.77 -6.16
CA HIS A 169 10.38 -3.23 -5.31
C HIS A 169 10.88 -2.69 -3.97
N MET A 170 12.20 -2.71 -3.75
CA MET A 170 12.81 -2.30 -2.49
C MET A 170 14.18 -1.70 -2.76
N ALA A 171 14.49 -0.60 -2.09
CA ALA A 171 15.78 0.08 -2.14
C ALA A 171 16.27 0.41 -0.73
N LEU A 172 17.56 0.22 -0.47
CA LEU A 172 18.20 0.77 0.72
C LEU A 172 18.66 2.20 0.46
N VAL A 173 18.42 3.05 1.44
CA VAL A 173 18.88 4.43 1.47
C VAL A 173 20.26 4.45 2.12
N ILE A 174 21.26 4.93 1.39
CA ILE A 174 22.65 4.94 1.81
C ILE A 174 23.17 6.38 1.87
N ASP A 175 23.85 6.72 2.96
CA ASP A 175 24.50 8.01 3.15
C ASP A 175 25.80 8.15 2.33
N GLU A 176 26.48 9.29 2.43
CA GLU A 176 27.73 9.53 1.72
C GLU A 176 28.91 8.70 2.24
N TYR A 177 28.79 8.11 3.43
CA TYR A 177 29.81 7.30 4.08
C TYR A 177 29.60 5.79 3.86
N GLY A 178 28.52 5.40 3.18
CA GLY A 178 28.15 4.00 2.92
C GLY A 178 27.31 3.36 4.03
N GLY A 179 26.88 4.13 5.03
CA GLY A 179 25.97 3.70 6.08
C GLY A 179 24.52 3.61 5.57
N VAL A 180 23.74 2.71 6.18
CA VAL A 180 22.31 2.61 5.88
C VAL A 180 21.55 3.63 6.72
N ASP A 181 20.87 4.56 6.06
CA ASP A 181 19.99 5.54 6.70
C ASP A 181 18.54 5.05 6.78
N GLY A 182 18.11 4.25 5.81
CA GLY A 182 16.72 3.83 5.71
C GLY A 182 16.42 2.81 4.61
N LEU A 183 15.13 2.55 4.42
CA LEU A 183 14.59 1.63 3.43
C LEU A 183 13.37 2.28 2.75
N VAL A 184 13.22 2.07 1.45
CA VAL A 184 12.04 2.50 0.69
C VAL A 184 11.50 1.35 -0.14
N THR A 185 10.18 1.17 -0.14
CA THR A 185 9.50 0.23 -1.02
C THR A 185 8.81 0.94 -2.18
N ILE A 186 8.56 0.23 -3.28
CA ILE A 186 7.83 0.82 -4.41
C ILE A 186 6.39 1.13 -4.02
N GLU A 187 5.84 0.34 -3.09
CA GLU A 187 4.53 0.53 -2.52
C GLU A 187 4.45 1.88 -1.78
N ASP A 188 5.44 2.24 -0.95
CA ASP A 188 5.51 3.55 -0.26
C ASP A 188 5.60 4.72 -1.26
N LEU A 189 6.38 4.53 -2.33
CA LEU A 189 6.49 5.54 -3.38
C LEU A 189 5.15 5.75 -4.08
N ILE A 190 4.48 4.66 -4.47
CA ILE A 190 3.19 4.70 -5.14
C ILE A 190 2.13 5.31 -4.23
N GLU A 191 2.09 4.95 -2.94
CA GLU A 191 1.21 5.57 -1.94
C GLU A 191 1.41 7.09 -1.88
N THR A 192 2.66 7.56 -1.98
CA THR A 192 2.96 8.99 -1.97
C THR A 192 2.48 9.71 -3.25
N VAL A 193 2.55 9.03 -4.41
CA VAL A 193 2.07 9.60 -5.69
C VAL A 193 0.57 9.62 -5.77
N ILE A 194 -0.05 8.49 -5.42
CA ILE A 194 -1.47 8.28 -5.59
C ILE A 194 -2.22 8.94 -4.43
N GLY A 195 -1.57 9.14 -3.28
CA GLY A 195 -2.25 9.30 -2.01
C GLY A 195 -2.90 7.98 -1.60
N GLN A 196 -3.58 7.96 -0.45
CA GLN A 196 -4.75 7.08 -0.37
C GLN A 196 -5.60 7.45 -1.58
N ILE A 197 -5.91 6.50 -2.46
CA ILE A 197 -6.92 6.75 -3.49
C ILE A 197 -8.17 7.06 -2.68
N ASP A 198 -8.48 8.34 -2.51
CA ASP A 198 -9.86 8.77 -2.38
C ASP A 198 -10.49 8.27 -3.68
N ASP A 199 -11.39 7.30 -3.53
CA ASP A 199 -11.97 6.50 -4.59
C ASP A 199 -12.49 7.46 -5.68
N GLU A 200 -12.49 7.05 -6.94
CA GLU A 200 -13.12 7.82 -8.02
C GLU A 200 -14.66 7.86 -7.87
N HIS A 201 -15.16 7.32 -6.75
CA HIS A 201 -16.51 7.44 -6.22
C HIS A 201 -16.65 8.40 -5.02
N ASP A 202 -15.60 9.11 -4.60
CA ASP A 202 -15.67 10.16 -3.57
C ASP A 202 -16.14 11.49 -4.18
N GLU A 203 -17.36 11.49 -4.70
CA GLU A 203 -18.14 12.70 -5.00
C GLU A 203 -18.66 13.41 -3.72
N VAL A 204 -17.97 13.28 -2.57
CA VAL A 204 -18.31 14.08 -1.40
C VAL A 204 -17.08 14.63 -0.67
N GLU A 205 -16.29 15.39 -1.43
CA GLU A 205 -15.49 16.50 -0.92
C GLU A 205 -16.43 17.38 -0.05
N GLY A 206 -16.41 17.16 1.27
CA GLY A 206 -17.25 17.90 2.24
C GLY A 206 -17.84 17.10 3.40
N VAL A 207 -17.79 15.76 3.37
CA VAL A 207 -18.36 14.96 4.48
C VAL A 207 -17.34 14.79 5.59
N LEU A 208 -17.37 15.73 6.54
CA LEU A 208 -16.49 15.75 7.71
C LEU A 208 -16.81 14.64 8.72
N TRP A 209 -17.96 13.99 8.58
CA TRP A 209 -18.34 12.81 9.36
C TRP A 209 -19.38 11.96 8.64
N LYS A 210 -19.33 10.64 8.87
CA LYS A 210 -20.35 9.70 8.43
C LYS A 210 -21.07 9.11 9.64
N GLU A 211 -22.40 9.13 9.64
CA GLU A 211 -23.21 8.44 10.64
C GLU A 211 -23.50 7.00 10.18
N ASP A 212 -23.16 6.03 11.03
CA ASP A 212 -23.61 4.66 10.91
C ASP A 212 -25.03 4.52 11.49
N PRO A 213 -25.85 3.57 11.00
CA PRO A 213 -27.24 3.36 11.46
C PRO A 213 -27.41 3.11 12.96
N GLU A 214 -26.32 2.79 13.67
CA GLU A 214 -26.30 2.48 15.10
C GLU A 214 -26.02 3.72 15.98
N GLY A 215 -26.06 4.94 15.42
CA GLY A 215 -25.82 6.18 16.17
C GLY A 215 -24.34 6.41 16.48
N VAL A 216 -23.47 5.91 15.61
CA VAL A 216 -22.01 6.04 15.70
C VAL A 216 -21.54 6.90 14.54
N PHE A 217 -20.76 7.91 14.81
CA PHE A 217 -20.19 8.81 13.83
C PHE A 217 -18.72 8.48 13.62
N LEU A 218 -18.27 8.33 12.38
CA LEU A 218 -16.85 8.37 12.04
C LEU A 218 -16.55 9.77 11.52
N ALA A 219 -15.85 10.58 12.31
CA ALA A 219 -15.61 11.99 12.06
C ALA A 219 -14.12 12.30 11.90
N GLN A 220 -13.81 13.27 11.05
CA GLN A 220 -12.49 13.88 11.00
C GLN A 220 -12.29 14.80 12.22
N ALA A 221 -11.09 14.81 12.77
CA ALA A 221 -10.78 15.63 13.95
C ALA A 221 -10.83 17.14 13.67
N ASN A 222 -10.69 17.56 12.42
CA ASN A 222 -10.84 18.96 11.98
C ASN A 222 -12.30 19.37 11.73
N ALA A 223 -13.28 18.49 11.94
CA ALA A 223 -14.69 18.84 11.79
C ALA A 223 -15.05 20.03 12.68
N PRO A 224 -15.68 21.10 12.15
CA PRO A 224 -16.21 22.21 12.93
C PRO A 224 -17.13 21.70 14.03
N LEU A 225 -16.84 22.09 15.26
CA LEU A 225 -17.54 21.57 16.43
C LEU A 225 -19.02 21.97 16.40
N ASP A 226 -19.33 23.20 15.99
CA ASP A 226 -20.70 23.71 15.83
C ASP A 226 -21.57 22.83 14.92
N GLU A 227 -21.04 22.45 13.77
CA GLU A 227 -21.79 21.65 12.79
C GLU A 227 -21.90 20.19 13.25
N PHE A 228 -20.85 19.67 13.88
CA PHE A 228 -20.83 18.31 14.40
C PHE A 228 -21.80 18.14 15.57
N GLU A 229 -21.91 19.10 16.49
CA GLU A 229 -22.89 19.09 17.58
C GLU A 229 -24.34 19.06 17.06
N GLN A 230 -24.62 19.79 15.99
CA GLN A 230 -25.93 19.77 15.33
C GLN A 230 -26.24 18.39 14.74
N ALA A 231 -25.27 17.77 14.07
CA ALA A 231 -25.42 16.43 13.51
C ALA A 231 -25.53 15.34 14.59
N LEU A 232 -24.75 15.47 15.67
CA LEU A 232 -24.81 14.57 16.81
C LEU A 232 -26.13 14.71 17.58
N GLY A 233 -26.75 15.90 17.54
CA GLY A 233 -27.95 16.26 18.29
C GLY A 233 -27.66 16.50 19.78
N VAL A 234 -26.40 16.78 20.14
CA VAL A 234 -25.91 16.90 21.51
C VAL A 234 -24.92 18.05 21.58
N THR A 235 -25.11 18.94 22.54
CA THR A 235 -24.12 19.97 22.85
C THR A 235 -22.95 19.33 23.59
N LEU A 236 -21.75 19.47 23.04
CA LEU A 236 -20.50 18.96 23.59
C LEU A 236 -19.76 20.05 24.39
N ARG A 237 -19.97 21.33 24.04
CA ARG A 237 -19.53 22.50 24.81
C ARG A 237 -20.49 22.80 25.95
N GLY A 238 -19.97 23.04 27.15
CA GLY A 238 -20.79 23.51 28.28
C GLY A 238 -20.50 22.87 29.64
N GLY A 239 -19.37 22.17 29.77
CA GLY A 239 -18.94 21.56 31.04
C GLY A 239 -18.03 22.45 31.89
N GLY A 240 -17.48 23.54 31.34
CA GLY A 240 -16.58 24.46 32.05
C GLY A 240 -16.24 25.74 31.26
N ASP A 241 -15.60 26.69 31.97
CA ASP A 241 -15.33 28.06 31.50
C ASP A 241 -14.34 28.16 30.31
N ASP A 242 -13.65 27.07 29.92
CA ASP A 242 -12.62 27.03 28.86
C ASP A 242 -13.11 26.43 27.52
N ASP A 243 -14.37 25.95 27.42
CA ASP A 243 -14.91 25.32 26.19
C ASP A 243 -15.19 26.32 25.05
N GLY A 244 -15.11 27.63 25.33
CA GLY A 244 -15.54 28.70 24.42
C GLY A 244 -14.64 28.97 23.22
N ASP A 245 -13.37 28.56 23.27
CA ASP A 245 -12.34 28.87 22.25
C ASP A 245 -12.01 27.68 21.33
N VAL A 246 -12.81 26.61 21.38
CA VAL A 246 -12.56 25.38 20.60
C VAL A 246 -13.41 25.34 19.33
N ASP A 247 -12.73 25.35 18.20
CA ASP A 247 -13.38 25.34 16.88
C ASP A 247 -13.64 23.93 16.32
N THR A 248 -12.93 22.90 16.80
CA THR A 248 -12.92 21.57 16.16
C THR A 248 -13.11 20.41 17.14
N LEU A 249 -13.63 19.30 16.62
CA LEU A 249 -13.83 18.05 17.38
C LEU A 249 -12.54 17.53 18.03
N GLY A 250 -11.42 17.56 17.30
CA GLY A 250 -10.11 17.17 17.81
C GLY A 250 -9.56 18.15 18.85
N GLY A 251 -9.84 19.45 18.67
CA GLY A 251 -9.54 20.48 19.65
C GLY A 251 -10.25 20.23 20.98
N LEU A 252 -11.51 19.81 20.95
CA LEU A 252 -12.29 19.49 22.15
C LEU A 252 -11.68 18.32 22.92
N VAL A 253 -11.35 17.23 22.22
CA VAL A 253 -10.73 16.04 22.84
C VAL A 253 -9.35 16.39 23.41
N PHE A 254 -8.55 17.18 22.69
CA PHE A 254 -7.24 17.64 23.17
C PHE A 254 -7.35 18.52 24.41
N LEU A 255 -8.24 19.53 24.39
CA LEU A 255 -8.45 20.45 25.52
C LEU A 255 -8.82 19.67 26.79
N ARG A 256 -9.71 18.68 26.67
CA ARG A 256 -10.16 17.86 27.81
C ARG A 256 -9.07 16.96 28.37
N LEU A 257 -8.19 16.42 27.52
CA LEU A 257 -7.15 15.47 27.95
C LEU A 257 -5.83 16.15 28.32
N GLY A 258 -5.59 17.36 27.81
CA GLY A 258 -4.29 18.05 27.90
C GLY A 258 -3.16 17.37 27.13
N ARG A 259 -3.47 16.38 26.29
CA ARG A 259 -2.52 15.60 25.50
C ARG A 259 -3.19 15.00 24.26
N ILE A 260 -2.38 14.50 23.34
CA ILE A 260 -2.87 13.72 22.20
C ILE A 260 -3.06 12.26 22.65
N PRO A 261 -4.28 11.71 22.55
CA PRO A 261 -4.56 10.33 22.92
C PRO A 261 -4.02 9.32 21.90
N ALA A 262 -3.73 8.11 22.38
CA ALA A 262 -3.26 7.03 21.51
C ALA A 262 -4.41 6.42 20.71
N ARG A 263 -4.09 5.78 19.57
CA ARG A 263 -5.07 5.02 18.79
C ARG A 263 -5.72 3.93 19.65
N GLY A 264 -7.04 3.82 19.57
CA GLY A 264 -7.87 2.88 20.33
C GLY A 264 -8.28 3.37 21.73
N GLU A 265 -7.78 4.52 22.17
CA GLU A 265 -8.19 5.12 23.44
C GLU A 265 -9.65 5.58 23.37
N ILE A 266 -10.43 5.28 24.41
CA ILE A 266 -11.85 5.66 24.53
C ILE A 266 -12.00 6.70 25.64
N ILE A 267 -12.59 7.83 25.30
CA ILE A 267 -12.75 9.00 26.14
C ILE A 267 -14.23 9.25 26.36
N PRO A 268 -14.75 9.03 27.58
CA PRO A 268 -16.14 9.33 27.90
C PRO A 268 -16.35 10.85 28.04
N HIS A 269 -17.53 11.30 27.64
CA HIS A 269 -17.95 12.69 27.73
C HIS A 269 -19.13 12.82 28.69
N GLU A 270 -19.22 13.96 29.38
CA GLU A 270 -20.29 14.23 30.36
C GLU A 270 -21.70 14.28 29.73
N SER A 271 -21.78 14.65 28.45
CA SER A 271 -23.02 14.58 27.68
C SER A 271 -23.52 13.14 27.44
N GLY A 272 -22.71 12.13 27.81
CA GLY A 272 -22.95 10.71 27.56
C GLY A 272 -22.39 10.22 26.22
N ALA A 273 -21.75 11.09 25.43
CA ALA A 273 -21.06 10.70 24.22
C ALA A 273 -19.74 9.97 24.55
N GLU A 274 -19.27 9.10 23.66
CA GLU A 274 -17.95 8.47 23.79
C GLU A 274 -17.12 8.79 22.55
N PHE A 275 -15.88 9.21 22.74
CA PHE A 275 -14.91 9.42 21.67
C PHE A 275 -13.90 8.28 21.66
N GLU A 276 -13.78 7.54 20.57
CA GLU A 276 -12.73 6.56 20.35
C GLU A 276 -11.75 7.08 19.30
N VAL A 277 -10.47 7.04 19.61
CA VAL A 277 -9.42 7.47 18.68
C VAL A 277 -9.20 6.40 17.62
N VAL A 278 -9.67 6.65 16.41
CA VAL A 278 -9.46 5.74 15.27
C VAL A 278 -8.06 5.90 14.71
N ASP A 279 -7.57 7.14 14.67
CA ASP A 279 -6.31 7.52 14.03
C ASP A 279 -5.75 8.81 14.64
N ALA A 280 -4.48 8.79 15.02
CA ALA A 280 -3.74 9.92 15.57
C ALA A 280 -2.25 9.77 15.24
N ASP A 281 -1.56 10.90 15.10
CA ASP A 281 -0.10 10.98 15.02
C ASP A 281 0.45 11.70 16.27
N PRO A 282 1.79 11.75 16.49
CA PRO A 282 2.36 12.38 17.68
C PRO A 282 2.05 13.87 17.87
N ARG A 283 1.49 14.54 16.85
CA ARG A 283 1.20 15.98 16.84
C ARG A 283 -0.29 16.30 16.84
N ARG A 284 -1.17 15.39 16.39
CA ARG A 284 -2.62 15.63 16.33
C ARG A 284 -3.45 14.36 16.22
N ILE A 285 -4.71 14.49 16.61
CA ILE A 285 -5.76 13.51 16.31
C ILE A 285 -6.18 13.69 14.84
N LYS A 286 -6.36 12.60 14.09
CA LYS A 286 -6.82 12.64 12.70
C LYS A 286 -8.29 12.26 12.57
N ARG A 287 -8.70 11.17 13.23
CA ARG A 287 -10.08 10.66 13.14
C ARG A 287 -10.57 10.14 14.48
N LEU A 288 -11.85 10.42 14.74
CA LEU A 288 -12.56 10.01 15.95
C LEU A 288 -13.80 9.22 15.54
N ARG A 289 -14.06 8.14 16.27
CA ARG A 289 -15.35 7.48 16.28
C ARG A 289 -16.13 8.03 17.47
N VAL A 290 -17.22 8.74 17.22
CA VAL A 290 -18.05 9.36 18.27
C VAL A 290 -19.34 8.57 18.39
N ARG A 291 -19.61 8.05 19.58
CA ARG A 291 -20.87 7.36 19.87
C ARG A 291 -21.85 8.32 20.52
N ARG A 292 -23.07 8.38 19.99
CA ARG A 292 -24.16 9.16 20.59
C ARG A 292 -24.52 8.60 21.98
N PRO A 293 -24.92 9.45 22.95
CA PRO A 293 -25.44 8.99 24.23
C PRO A 293 -26.57 7.97 24.05
N GLY A 294 -26.43 6.81 24.69
CA GLY A 294 -27.45 5.74 24.64
C GLY A 294 -27.45 4.86 23.39
N ALA A 295 -26.52 5.04 22.45
CA ALA A 295 -26.36 4.12 21.33
C ALA A 295 -25.90 2.71 21.82
N PRO A 296 -26.48 1.62 21.28
CA PRO A 296 -26.18 0.27 21.76
C PRO A 296 -24.71 -0.09 21.50
N ARG A 297 -23.99 -0.50 22.56
CA ARG A 297 -22.62 -1.00 22.43
C ARG A 297 -22.68 -2.41 21.84
N LYS A 298 -22.13 -2.62 20.64
CA LYS A 298 -21.74 -3.98 20.23
C LYS A 298 -20.65 -4.44 21.19
N LEU A 299 -21.01 -5.32 22.10
CA LEU A 299 -20.05 -6.15 22.81
C LEU A 299 -19.35 -7.00 21.76
N SER A 300 -18.12 -6.64 21.38
CA SER A 300 -17.18 -7.64 20.88
C SER A 300 -16.92 -8.60 22.04
N VAL A 301 -17.69 -9.69 22.05
CA VAL A 301 -17.53 -10.78 23.01
C VAL A 301 -16.23 -11.51 22.65
N GLU A 302 -15.10 -11.03 23.15
CA GLU A 302 -14.00 -11.91 23.51
C GLU A 302 -14.19 -12.32 24.97
N ILE A 303 -15.11 -13.26 25.21
CA ILE A 303 -15.02 -14.09 26.41
C ILE A 303 -13.86 -15.05 26.16
N LYS A 304 -12.67 -14.65 26.58
CA LYS A 304 -11.63 -15.62 26.93
C LYS A 304 -12.00 -16.13 28.33
N ALA A 305 -12.85 -17.14 28.37
CA ALA A 305 -13.10 -17.90 29.59
C ALA A 305 -11.79 -18.61 29.98
N ALA A 306 -11.12 -18.07 31.00
CA ALA A 306 -10.07 -18.74 31.75
C ALA A 306 -10.60 -18.95 33.18
N ALA A 307 -11.08 -20.16 33.44
CA ALA A 307 -11.32 -20.85 34.72
C ALA A 307 -12.06 -22.14 34.30
N GLU A 308 -11.58 -23.37 34.49
CA GLU A 308 -10.72 -23.97 35.52
C GLU A 308 -9.67 -24.90 34.92
#